data_AF-A0AAD5X5R6-F1
#
_entry.id   AF-A0AAD5X5R6-F1
#
_cell.length_a   1.000
_cell.length_b   1.000
_cell.length_c   1.000
_cell.angle_alpha   90.00
_cell.angle_beta   90.00
_cell.angle_gamma   90.00
#
_symmetry.space_group_name_H-M   'P 1'
#
loop_
_entity.id
_entity.type
_entity.pdbx_description
1 polymer ?
#
loop_
_entity_poly.entity_id
_entity_poly.type
_entity_poly.pdbx_seq_one_letter_code
_entity_poly.pdbx_strand_id
1 'polypeptide(L)'
;MTSDHYTKGARVFAHSSHRQNTSASLIIAHIPTRLSTKSLCVLKSAGWTLRSVPLIPAPKPSKGKKGVEEPRFKDLFTKFWVWNWEDEFEHVLVVDADTVVVGKVDEVFEWDLGFAAVQNVWPDRLSDEQFNGGVFYARTSRVVFKDMLVSMQRDVDKYDLKVGSLILHHS
;
A
#
# COMPACT_ATOMS: atom_id res chain seq x y z
N MET A 1 1.89 -6.78 -3.66
CA MET A 1 3.12 -7.26 -4.33
C MET A 1 2.84 -7.55 -5.80
N THR A 2 3.64 -6.96 -6.68
CA THR A 2 3.34 -6.87 -8.14
C THR A 2 4.40 -7.53 -9.03
N SER A 3 5.51 -8.00 -8.44
CA SER A 3 6.63 -8.65 -9.12
C SER A 3 7.49 -9.45 -8.12
N ASP A 4 8.20 -10.46 -8.61
CA ASP A 4 9.17 -11.27 -7.85
C ASP A 4 10.34 -10.47 -7.26
N HIS A 5 10.64 -9.28 -7.79
CA HIS A 5 11.74 -8.43 -7.28
C HIS A 5 11.53 -8.02 -5.81
N TYR A 6 10.27 -7.91 -5.38
CA TYR A 6 9.93 -7.51 -4.01
C TYR A 6 9.99 -8.68 -3.00
N THR A 7 10.14 -9.94 -3.46
CA THR A 7 10.15 -11.12 -2.59
C THR A 7 11.25 -11.06 -1.53
N LYS A 8 12.43 -10.52 -1.88
CA LYS A 8 13.53 -10.37 -0.91
C LYS A 8 13.17 -9.37 0.20
N GLY A 9 12.62 -8.22 -0.18
CA GLY A 9 12.21 -7.18 0.76
C GLY A 9 11.10 -7.66 1.69
N ALA A 10 10.05 -8.27 1.14
CA ALA A 10 8.96 -8.86 1.93
C ALA A 10 9.44 -9.95 2.91
N ARG A 11 10.48 -10.71 2.56
CA ARG A 11 11.09 -11.68 3.49
C ARG A 11 11.86 -11.00 4.62
N VAL A 12 12.60 -9.93 4.31
CA VAL A 12 13.30 -9.12 5.33
C VAL A 12 12.30 -8.48 6.28
N PHE A 13 11.20 -7.93 5.75
CA PHE A 13 10.13 -7.37 6.56
C PHE A 13 9.59 -8.40 7.57
N ALA A 14 9.12 -9.56 7.09
CA ALA A 14 8.59 -10.60 7.98
C ALA A 14 9.59 -11.04 9.05
N HIS A 15 10.87 -11.21 8.68
CA HIS A 15 11.91 -11.52 9.65
C HIS A 15 12.05 -10.41 10.72
N SER A 16 12.08 -9.15 10.30
CA SER A 16 12.18 -8.02 11.23
C SER A 16 10.96 -7.89 12.14
N SER A 17 9.74 -8.11 11.63
CA SER A 17 8.51 -8.07 12.42
C SER A 17 8.45 -9.19 13.45
N HIS A 18 8.84 -10.42 13.07
CA HIS A 18 8.90 -11.53 14.02
C HIS A 18 9.93 -11.28 15.13
N ARG A 19 11.06 -10.62 14.84
CA ARG A 19 12.03 -10.22 15.87
C ARG A 19 11.46 -9.23 16.89
N GLN A 20 10.44 -8.46 16.51
CA GLN A 20 9.73 -7.54 17.40
C GLN A 20 8.52 -8.16 18.08
N ASN A 21 8.29 -9.48 17.90
CA ASN A 21 7.15 -10.22 18.47
C ASN A 21 5.80 -9.59 18.12
N THR A 22 5.61 -9.16 16.86
CA THR A 22 4.31 -8.66 16.42
C THR A 22 3.22 -9.72 16.60
N SER A 23 2.07 -9.30 17.09
CA SER A 23 0.85 -10.13 17.13
C SER A 23 0.02 -10.01 15.85
N ALA A 24 0.35 -9.06 14.97
CA ALA A 24 -0.40 -8.79 13.75
C ALA A 24 -0.22 -9.90 12.71
N SER A 25 -1.31 -10.21 12.00
CA SER A 25 -1.26 -11.12 10.87
C SER A 25 -0.51 -10.49 9.70
N LEU A 26 0.49 -11.21 9.18
CA LEU A 26 1.27 -10.77 8.02
C LEU A 26 0.58 -11.19 6.71
N ILE A 27 0.12 -10.23 5.91
CA ILE A 27 -0.63 -10.49 4.66
C ILE A 27 0.07 -9.87 3.46
N ILE A 28 0.23 -10.65 2.39
CA ILE A 28 0.61 -10.13 1.07
C ILE A 28 -0.59 -10.19 0.13
N ALA A 29 -1.14 -9.02 -0.20
CA ALA A 29 -1.94 -8.86 -1.41
C ALA A 29 -1.05 -9.04 -2.63
N HIS A 30 -1.40 -9.93 -3.56
CA HIS A 30 -0.66 -10.08 -4.81
C HIS A 30 -1.60 -10.20 -6.02
N ILE A 31 -1.11 -9.76 -7.17
CA ILE A 31 -1.81 -9.97 -8.44
C ILE A 31 -1.55 -11.41 -8.88
N PRO A 32 -2.58 -12.23 -9.18
CA PRO A 32 -2.39 -13.56 -9.74
C PRO A 32 -1.47 -13.53 -10.96
N THR A 33 -0.72 -14.62 -11.20
CA THR A 33 0.24 -14.79 -12.32
C THR A 33 1.48 -13.89 -12.33
N ARG A 34 1.56 -12.86 -11.47
CA ARG A 34 2.72 -11.95 -11.43
C ARG A 34 3.86 -12.40 -10.51
N LEU A 35 3.62 -13.44 -9.73
CA LEU A 35 4.61 -14.04 -8.83
C LEU A 35 4.88 -15.47 -9.27
N SER A 36 6.14 -15.85 -9.32
CA SER A 36 6.52 -17.24 -9.58
C SER A 36 6.12 -18.14 -8.41
N THR A 37 5.90 -19.43 -8.68
CA THR A 37 5.66 -20.45 -7.65
C THR A 37 6.75 -20.45 -6.58
N LYS A 38 8.00 -20.18 -6.98
CA LYS A 38 9.14 -20.05 -6.07
C LYS A 38 8.94 -18.88 -5.09
N SER A 39 8.59 -17.69 -5.58
CA SER A 39 8.31 -16.54 -4.70
C SER A 39 7.14 -16.81 -3.76
N LEU A 40 6.04 -17.38 -4.27
CA LEU A 40 4.88 -17.73 -3.44
C LEU A 40 5.28 -18.70 -2.31
N CYS A 41 6.09 -19.70 -2.61
CA CYS A 41 6.62 -20.64 -1.61
C CYS A 41 7.47 -19.91 -0.56
N VAL A 42 8.44 -19.10 -0.99
CA VAL A 42 9.32 -18.34 -0.10
C VAL A 42 8.53 -17.42 0.84
N LEU A 43 7.50 -16.74 0.32
CA LEU A 43 6.67 -15.86 1.14
C LEU A 43 5.86 -16.63 2.18
N LYS A 44 5.22 -17.74 1.80
CA LYS A 44 4.49 -18.60 2.74
C LYS A 44 5.42 -19.13 3.84
N SER A 45 6.60 -19.62 3.48
CA SER A 45 7.60 -20.09 4.45
C SER A 45 8.12 -18.98 5.37
N ALA A 46 8.06 -17.72 4.95
CA ALA A 46 8.42 -16.57 5.78
C ALA A 46 7.30 -16.12 6.73
N GLY A 47 6.14 -16.78 6.73
CA GLY A 47 5.01 -16.48 7.62
C GLY A 47 3.92 -15.61 7.00
N TRP A 48 3.98 -15.34 5.68
CA TRP A 48 2.96 -14.55 5.00
C TRP A 48 1.72 -15.38 4.65
N THR A 49 0.54 -14.85 4.98
CA THR A 49 -0.72 -15.24 4.37
C THR A 49 -0.84 -14.55 3.00
N LEU A 50 -0.98 -15.35 1.94
CA LEU A 50 -1.09 -14.81 0.58
C LEU A 50 -2.54 -14.58 0.21
N ARG A 51 -2.85 -13.37 -0.26
CA ARG A 51 -4.18 -12.97 -0.73
C ARG A 51 -4.09 -12.53 -2.17
N SER A 52 -4.77 -13.26 -3.05
CA SER A 52 -4.90 -12.86 -4.45
C SER A 52 -5.89 -11.70 -4.57
N VAL A 53 -5.47 -10.63 -5.27
CA VAL A 53 -6.31 -9.48 -5.59
C VAL A 53 -6.19 -9.14 -7.07
N PRO A 54 -7.26 -8.73 -7.74
CA PRO A 54 -7.15 -8.28 -9.13
C PRO A 54 -6.40 -6.95 -9.20
N LEU A 55 -5.74 -6.69 -10.33
CA LEU A 55 -5.12 -5.39 -10.61
C LEU A 55 -6.20 -4.30 -10.59
N ILE A 56 -5.94 -3.21 -9.87
CA ILE A 56 -6.66 -1.94 -10.08
C ILE A 56 -5.81 -1.11 -11.04
N PRO A 57 -6.21 -0.99 -12.32
CA PRO A 57 -5.41 -0.28 -13.30
C PRO A 57 -5.37 1.22 -12.97
N ALA A 58 -4.20 1.82 -13.15
CA ALA A 58 -4.08 3.27 -13.11
C ALA A 58 -5.06 3.93 -14.10
N PRO A 59 -5.73 5.02 -13.70
CA PRO A 59 -6.63 5.77 -14.56
C PRO A 59 -5.82 6.46 -15.65
N LYS A 60 -6.41 6.62 -16.85
CA LYS A 60 -5.71 7.29 -17.96
C LYS A 60 -5.89 8.80 -17.83
N PRO A 61 -4.81 9.59 -17.69
CA PRO A 61 -4.87 11.04 -17.68
C PRO A 61 -5.36 11.61 -19.00
N SER A 62 -5.80 12.87 -18.93
CA SER A 62 -6.17 13.64 -20.11
C SER A 62 -5.01 13.77 -21.10
N LYS A 63 -5.33 13.82 -22.40
CA LYS A 63 -4.35 13.88 -23.48
C LYS A 63 -3.27 14.94 -23.22
N GLY A 64 -2.01 14.53 -23.26
CA GLY A 64 -0.85 15.42 -23.12
C GLY A 64 -0.33 15.58 -21.69
N LYS A 65 -1.01 15.04 -20.67
CA LYS A 65 -0.51 15.01 -19.29
C LYS A 65 0.30 13.73 -19.03
N LYS A 66 1.44 13.88 -18.35
CA LYS A 66 2.20 12.76 -17.77
C LYS A 66 1.79 12.63 -16.30
N GLY A 67 1.60 11.41 -15.82
CA GLY A 67 1.11 11.14 -14.46
C GLY A 67 1.16 9.64 -14.13
N VAL A 68 0.07 9.09 -13.59
CA VAL A 68 -0.09 7.68 -13.18
C VAL A 68 0.15 6.64 -14.30
N GLU A 69 0.26 7.08 -15.56
CA GLU A 69 0.65 6.23 -16.69
C GLU A 69 2.12 5.81 -16.69
N GLU A 70 2.99 6.43 -15.87
CA GLU A 70 4.38 5.98 -15.77
C GLU A 70 4.42 4.50 -15.33
N PRO A 71 5.24 3.65 -15.98
CA PRO A 71 5.28 2.22 -15.70
C PRO A 71 5.53 1.85 -14.23
N ARG A 72 6.19 2.74 -13.47
CA ARG A 72 6.46 2.57 -12.03
C ARG A 72 5.22 2.75 -11.14
N PHE A 73 4.20 3.48 -11.58
CA PHE A 73 2.99 3.78 -10.79
C PHE A 73 1.75 3.03 -11.25
N LYS A 74 1.84 2.28 -12.35
CA LYS A 74 0.71 1.56 -12.96
C LYS A 74 -0.05 0.62 -12.02
N ASP A 75 0.60 0.14 -10.96
CA ASP A 75 0.03 -0.81 -10.01
C ASP A 75 -0.30 -0.17 -8.64
N LEU A 76 -0.04 1.14 -8.45
CA LEU A 76 -0.15 1.85 -7.17
C LEU A 76 -1.52 1.65 -6.51
N PHE A 77 -2.58 1.79 -7.30
CA PHE A 77 -3.96 1.72 -6.84
C PHE A 77 -4.38 0.32 -6.38
N THR A 78 -3.62 -0.73 -6.70
CA THR A 78 -3.91 -2.09 -6.23
C THR A 78 -3.83 -2.19 -4.70
N LYS A 79 -3.13 -1.27 -4.04
CA LYS A 79 -3.13 -1.14 -2.57
C LYS A 79 -4.53 -0.87 -2.00
N PHE A 80 -5.46 -0.28 -2.76
CA PHE A 80 -6.79 0.07 -2.28
C PHE A 80 -7.62 -1.14 -1.85
N TRP A 81 -7.29 -2.34 -2.33
CA TRP A 81 -7.99 -3.56 -1.94
C TRP A 81 -8.06 -3.80 -0.43
N VAL A 82 -7.11 -3.26 0.36
CA VAL A 82 -7.11 -3.44 1.80
C VAL A 82 -8.38 -2.88 2.47
N TRP A 83 -8.96 -1.80 1.93
CA TRP A 83 -10.21 -1.24 2.46
C TRP A 83 -11.41 -2.16 2.22
N ASN A 84 -11.33 -3.09 1.27
CA ASN A 84 -12.42 -4.02 0.97
C ASN A 84 -12.41 -5.27 1.88
N TRP A 85 -11.51 -5.36 2.86
CA TRP A 85 -11.34 -6.52 3.73
C TRP A 85 -12.05 -6.39 5.10
N GLU A 86 -13.08 -5.54 5.17
CA GLU A 86 -13.82 -5.26 6.42
C GLU A 86 -14.47 -6.47 7.10
N ASP A 87 -14.72 -7.56 6.35
CA ASP A 87 -15.25 -8.81 6.92
C ASP A 87 -14.21 -9.58 7.76
N GLU A 88 -12.92 -9.27 7.62
CA GLU A 88 -11.82 -10.03 8.22
C GLU A 88 -10.89 -9.18 9.08
N PHE A 89 -10.74 -7.89 8.75
CA PHE A 89 -9.86 -6.98 9.47
C PHE A 89 -10.59 -5.68 9.72
N GLU A 90 -10.63 -5.23 10.98
CA GLU A 90 -11.12 -3.90 11.32
C GLU A 90 -10.15 -2.81 10.84
N HIS A 91 -8.85 -3.06 11.02
CA HIS A 91 -7.78 -2.12 10.73
C HIS A 91 -6.61 -2.81 10.03
N VAL A 92 -5.88 -2.05 9.22
CA VAL A 92 -4.69 -2.52 8.51
C VAL A 92 -3.58 -1.49 8.61
N LEU A 93 -2.34 -1.97 8.80
CA LEU A 93 -1.13 -1.19 8.57
C LEU A 93 -0.54 -1.62 7.22
N VAL A 94 -0.64 -0.76 6.22
CA VAL A 94 -0.05 -0.99 4.90
C VAL A 94 1.38 -0.50 4.92
N VAL A 95 2.28 -1.38 4.46
CA VAL A 95 3.71 -1.12 4.36
C VAL A 95 4.22 -1.58 3.00
N ASP A 96 5.13 -0.80 2.42
CA ASP A 96 5.83 -1.22 1.21
C ASP A 96 6.89 -2.28 1.51
N ALA A 97 7.17 -3.12 0.50
CA ALA A 97 8.06 -4.27 0.64
C ALA A 97 9.54 -3.88 0.83
N ASP A 98 9.88 -2.61 0.66
CA ASP A 98 11.21 -2.02 0.89
C ASP A 98 11.34 -1.39 2.30
N THR A 99 10.38 -1.62 3.19
CA THR A 99 10.43 -1.21 4.59
C THR A 99 11.04 -2.28 5.51
N VAL A 100 11.51 -1.87 6.70
CA VAL A 100 12.04 -2.76 7.74
C VAL A 100 11.51 -2.33 9.11
N VAL A 101 11.16 -3.29 9.96
CA VAL A 101 10.65 -3.02 11.30
C VAL A 101 11.79 -2.97 12.31
N VAL A 102 11.97 -1.83 12.97
CA VAL A 102 13.05 -1.61 13.96
C VAL A 102 12.56 -1.58 15.41
N GLY A 103 11.24 -1.55 15.64
CA GLY A 103 10.60 -1.57 16.95
C GLY A 103 9.20 -2.17 16.87
N LYS A 104 8.53 -2.32 18.01
CA LYS A 104 7.13 -2.78 18.02
C LYS A 104 6.26 -1.74 17.29
N VAL A 105 5.27 -2.23 16.53
CA VAL A 105 4.35 -1.39 15.75
C VAL A 105 2.89 -1.72 16.03
N ASP A 106 2.62 -2.68 16.93
CA ASP A 106 1.26 -3.18 17.15
C ASP A 106 0.37 -2.13 17.83
N GLU A 107 0.95 -1.12 18.50
CA GLU A 107 0.19 -0.06 19.15
C GLU A 107 -0.67 0.77 18.18
N VAL A 108 -0.35 0.77 16.89
CA VAL A 108 -1.14 1.49 15.88
C VAL A 108 -2.53 0.89 15.73
N PHE A 109 -2.72 -0.38 16.08
CA PHE A 109 -4.01 -1.05 16.02
C PHE A 109 -4.94 -0.71 17.19
N GLU A 110 -4.44 -0.01 18.21
CA GLU A 110 -5.24 0.52 19.32
C GLU A 110 -5.80 1.92 19.03
N TRP A 111 -5.42 2.53 17.90
CA TRP A 111 -5.90 3.85 17.52
C TRP A 111 -7.37 3.84 17.10
N ASP A 112 -8.12 4.84 17.55
CA ASP A 112 -9.49 5.11 17.07
C ASP A 112 -9.46 6.16 15.96
N LEU A 113 -8.83 5.81 14.84
CA LEU A 113 -8.67 6.67 13.67
C LEU A 113 -9.26 5.98 12.42
N GLY A 114 -9.73 6.77 11.45
CA GLY A 114 -10.12 6.24 10.14
C GLY A 114 -8.92 6.02 9.22
N PHE A 115 -7.90 6.88 9.35
CA PHE A 115 -6.70 6.87 8.51
C PHE A 115 -5.57 7.62 9.23
N ALA A 116 -4.33 7.14 9.07
CA ALA A 116 -3.13 7.86 9.49
C ALA A 116 -1.97 7.51 8.57
N ALA A 117 -1.12 8.48 8.26
CA ALA A 117 0.07 8.27 7.44
C ALA A 117 1.18 9.24 7.87
N VAL A 118 2.41 8.90 7.56
CA VAL A 118 3.56 9.81 7.78
C VAL A 118 3.72 10.76 6.60
N GLN A 119 4.18 11.99 6.85
CA GLN A 119 4.48 12.95 5.79
C GLN A 119 5.68 12.50 4.95
N ASN A 120 5.76 12.97 3.70
CA ASN A 120 7.00 12.83 2.94
C ASN A 120 8.09 13.70 3.56
N VAL A 121 9.33 13.21 3.56
CA VAL A 121 10.51 13.96 4.00
C VAL A 121 11.35 14.32 2.79
N TRP A 122 11.61 15.61 2.62
CA TRP A 122 12.43 16.15 1.53
C TRP A 122 13.62 16.91 2.12
N PRO A 123 14.85 16.72 1.60
CA PRO A 123 16.00 17.49 2.06
C PRO A 123 15.85 19.01 1.88
N ASP A 124 15.05 19.43 0.90
CA ASP A 124 14.89 20.80 0.44
C ASP A 124 13.52 21.42 0.76
N ARG A 125 12.62 20.71 1.45
CA ARG A 125 11.28 21.21 1.81
C ARG A 125 10.98 21.02 3.29
N LEU A 126 10.59 22.12 3.94
CA LEU A 126 10.27 22.14 5.38
C LEU A 126 8.88 21.59 5.70
N SER A 127 7.97 21.52 4.72
CA SER A 127 6.63 20.94 4.88
C SER A 127 6.12 20.39 3.55
N ASP A 128 5.48 19.22 3.59
CA ASP A 128 4.72 18.64 2.48
C ASP A 128 3.32 18.32 2.98
N GLU A 129 2.29 18.85 2.32
CA GLU A 129 0.89 18.55 2.61
C GLU A 129 0.52 17.12 2.18
N GLN A 130 1.43 16.43 1.49
CA GLN A 130 1.29 15.05 1.07
C GLN A 130 1.87 14.07 2.08
N PHE A 131 1.29 12.88 2.10
CA PHE A 131 1.79 11.76 2.89
C PHE A 131 2.59 10.78 2.03
N ASN A 132 3.40 9.97 2.70
CA ASN A 132 4.12 8.86 2.12
C ASN A 132 3.18 7.67 1.93
N GLY A 133 2.94 7.27 0.67
CA GLY A 133 2.09 6.12 0.35
C GLY A 133 2.70 4.75 0.66
N GLY A 134 3.91 4.72 1.23
CA GLY A 134 4.64 3.50 1.58
C GLY A 134 4.37 3.00 3.00
N VAL A 135 3.90 3.85 3.92
CA VAL A 135 3.42 3.43 5.24
C VAL A 135 2.18 4.21 5.64
N PHE A 136 1.05 3.53 5.78
CA PHE A 136 -0.18 4.13 6.29
C PHE A 136 -1.05 3.12 7.05
N TYR A 137 -1.76 3.62 8.04
CA TYR A 137 -2.82 2.93 8.75
C TYR A 137 -4.18 3.30 8.14
N ALA A 138 -5.07 2.32 8.06
CA ALA A 138 -6.43 2.53 7.61
C ALA A 138 -7.42 1.63 8.35
N ARG A 139 -8.57 2.19 8.74
CA ARG A 139 -9.76 1.41 9.05
C ARG A 139 -10.35 0.90 7.76
N THR A 140 -10.63 -0.40 7.70
CA THR A 140 -11.24 -1.00 6.51
C THR A 140 -12.68 -0.51 6.35
N SER A 141 -13.11 -0.30 5.12
CA SER A 141 -14.47 0.12 4.80
C SER A 141 -14.74 -0.04 3.31
N ARG A 142 -15.73 -0.86 2.96
CA ARG A 142 -16.19 -1.00 1.57
C ARG A 142 -16.76 0.28 0.99
N VAL A 143 -17.29 1.16 1.86
CA VAL A 143 -17.75 2.49 1.44
C VAL A 143 -16.56 3.32 1.00
N VAL A 144 -15.53 3.46 1.85
CA VAL A 144 -14.30 4.19 1.52
C VAL A 144 -13.61 3.59 0.30
N PHE A 145 -13.56 2.26 0.17
CA PHE A 145 -13.03 1.58 -1.02
C PHE A 145 -13.70 2.07 -2.31
N LYS A 146 -15.05 2.07 -2.35
CA LYS A 146 -15.81 2.53 -3.51
C LYS A 146 -15.56 4.02 -3.79
N ASP A 147 -15.53 4.84 -2.75
CA ASP A 147 -15.30 6.29 -2.88
C ASP A 147 -13.91 6.61 -3.42
N MET A 148 -12.89 5.86 -3.02
CA MET A 148 -11.53 5.99 -3.58
C MET A 148 -11.46 5.56 -5.04
N LEU A 149 -12.17 4.49 -5.45
CA LEU A 149 -12.24 4.07 -6.85
C LEU A 149 -12.90 5.14 -7.74
N VAL A 150 -13.93 5.82 -7.24
CA VAL A 150 -14.54 6.95 -7.95
C VAL A 150 -13.59 8.14 -7.98
N SER A 151 -13.00 8.49 -6.83
CA SER A 151 -12.10 9.64 -6.70
C SER A 151 -10.87 9.49 -7.59
N MET A 152 -10.27 8.30 -7.69
CA MET A 152 -9.10 8.09 -8.54
C MET A 152 -9.37 8.32 -10.03
N GLN A 153 -10.59 8.02 -10.49
CA GLN A 153 -10.98 8.29 -11.88
C GLN A 153 -11.28 9.77 -12.09
N ARG A 154 -12.01 10.39 -11.15
CA ARG A 154 -12.36 11.82 -11.20
C ARG A 154 -11.12 12.72 -11.15
N ASP A 155 -10.18 12.38 -10.29
CA ASP A 155 -9.03 13.22 -9.94
C ASP A 155 -7.74 12.79 -10.67
N VAL A 156 -7.84 12.00 -11.75
CA VAL A 156 -6.69 11.45 -12.49
C VAL A 156 -5.64 12.49 -12.88
N ASP A 157 -6.09 13.70 -13.18
CA ASP A 157 -5.26 14.82 -13.62
C ASP A 157 -4.58 15.58 -12.47
N LYS A 158 -4.90 15.25 -11.21
CA LYS A 158 -4.29 15.82 -10.00
C LYS A 158 -3.05 15.03 -9.53
N TYR A 159 -2.80 13.85 -10.11
CA TYR A 159 -1.64 13.04 -9.76
C TYR A 159 -0.36 13.58 -10.41
N ASP A 160 0.34 14.50 -9.75
CA ASP A 160 1.70 14.92 -10.13
C ASP A 160 2.76 13.99 -9.53
N LEU A 161 2.99 12.86 -10.20
CA LEU A 161 3.85 11.79 -9.70
C LEU A 161 5.35 11.99 -9.99
N LYS A 162 5.80 13.23 -10.28
CA LYS A 162 7.23 13.57 -10.18
C LYS A 162 7.80 13.23 -8.80
N VAL A 163 6.91 13.20 -7.82
CA VAL A 163 7.08 12.90 -6.42
C VAL A 163 6.17 11.70 -6.15
N GLY A 164 6.61 10.61 -5.52
CA GLY A 164 5.85 9.35 -5.43
C GLY A 164 4.61 9.38 -4.52
N SER A 165 3.77 10.41 -4.63
CA SER A 165 2.71 10.75 -3.69
C SER A 165 1.33 10.74 -4.35
N LEU A 166 0.37 10.19 -3.62
CA LEU A 166 -1.03 10.10 -4.03
C LEU A 166 -1.80 11.22 -3.34
N ILE A 167 -2.35 12.17 -4.10
CA ILE A 167 -3.21 13.23 -3.56
C ILE A 167 -4.65 12.74 -3.60
N LEU A 168 -5.27 12.58 -2.43
CA LEU A 168 -6.72 12.44 -2.28
C LEU A 168 -7.21 13.67 -1.52
N HIS A 169 -7.85 14.61 -2.21
CA HIS A 169 -8.49 15.78 -1.60
C HIS A 169 -10.00 15.57 -1.63
N HIS A 170 -10.66 15.65 -0.47
CA HIS A 170 -12.11 15.77 -0.36
C HIS A 170 -12.45 17.25 -0.16
N SER A 171 -13.36 17.78 -0.97
CA SER A 171 -13.98 19.11 -0.80
C SER A 171 -15.30 18.96 -0.07
#